data_AF-A0A7X5JLN8-F1
#
_entry.id   AF-A0A7X5JLN8-F1
#
_cell.length_a   1.000
_cell.length_b   1.000
_cell.length_c   1.000
_cell.angle_alpha   90.00
_cell.angle_beta   90.00
_cell.angle_gamma   90.00
#
_symmetry.space_group_name_H-M   'P 1'
#
loop_
_entity.id
_entity.type
_entity.pdbx_description
1 polymer ?
#
loop_
_entity_poly.entity_id
_entity_poly.type
_entity_poly.pdbx_seq_one_letter_code
_entity_poly.pdbx_strand_id
1 'polypeptide(L)'
;MSRFFHIFLRVFILVYIGLSVFFSAISVSYAATDSAEKVSELIKNYVEKKYKIVDHFPVYSAIRTRISELLVATPDSQFARKIFLSDIMFYNNNNIYALVQYVASREGALNRFTMWKSDGNTELLSFEKSLRVNKAVIPEAIVLNESFEFSKNSEIYRLNFESIAVLDASQIQSFQLPSNHTLYYSESIGYFVPKNPSLEKKISFVDFLVHGPKKFFLYNSSYYEENGIFYTYGYDTYFDTFDSYGLYASDWKKLGYNLDDGVILRLQDAKNTITFSPRPVKIIPKSYLDQYGPIDKQLVNEFATDALRIEKDYSRTYQAIFKKAHELTDGLETDDEKIRAVYDWIKINIEYTKLFYESDPRIFSGLETFESKNGVCEGQVRLMSYMLKIAGIEDVRIKLGYVIDSKDFPRVGHSWIQIGNDFYDPTFEPSYQKDVSDYMYYKLPYDVMYTNRYNIRDMPKEYFNISKEVLAKEVNMKRRELTKRYPQSIGFKVLEKAHFQVKNGLIVDGNILLGEVINLMKEEQVYYNNNKVSTLIEGVGKELEYYPIPTLETDVESVLMEVNYDISKLRLFKIYKEGVFYVYGLYEK
;
A
#
# COMPACT_ATOMS: atom_id res chain seq x y z
N MET A 1 -56.61 9.24 -10.38
CA MET A 1 -55.77 8.15 -9.83
C MET A 1 -54.28 8.47 -9.78
N SER A 2 -53.67 9.26 -10.68
CA SER A 2 -52.21 9.47 -10.67
C SER A 2 -51.67 10.36 -9.52
N ARG A 3 -52.44 11.33 -9.02
CA ARG A 3 -52.01 12.17 -7.87
C ARG A 3 -52.01 11.43 -6.53
N PHE A 4 -52.91 10.46 -6.36
CA PHE A 4 -52.96 9.63 -5.14
C PHE A 4 -51.79 8.63 -5.09
N PHE A 5 -51.40 8.10 -6.25
CA PHE A 5 -50.26 7.17 -6.37
C PHE A 5 -48.92 7.85 -6.05
N HIS A 6 -48.72 9.11 -6.49
CA HIS A 6 -47.48 9.84 -6.19
C HIS A 6 -47.34 10.28 -4.73
N ILE A 7 -48.45 10.58 -4.05
CA ILE A 7 -48.42 10.89 -2.61
C ILE A 7 -48.15 9.61 -1.81
N PHE A 8 -48.78 8.49 -2.17
CA PHE A 8 -48.55 7.21 -1.52
C PHE A 8 -47.11 6.70 -1.70
N LEU A 9 -46.54 6.85 -2.91
CA LEU A 9 -45.16 6.46 -3.19
C LEU A 9 -44.12 7.32 -2.43
N ARG A 10 -44.39 8.63 -2.26
CA ARG A 10 -43.51 9.52 -1.49
C ARG A 10 -43.55 9.24 0.01
N VAL A 11 -44.73 8.93 0.56
CA VAL A 11 -44.88 8.51 1.97
C VAL A 11 -44.23 7.14 2.20
N PHE A 12 -44.36 6.20 1.26
CA PHE A 12 -43.74 4.88 1.35
C PHE A 12 -42.21 4.95 1.29
N ILE A 13 -41.65 5.81 0.43
CA ILE A 13 -40.19 6.04 0.34
C ILE A 13 -39.65 6.70 1.62
N LEU A 14 -40.36 7.67 2.19
CA LEU A 14 -39.93 8.32 3.44
C LEU A 14 -40.04 7.39 4.66
N VAL A 15 -41.05 6.52 4.71
CA VAL A 15 -41.19 5.48 5.75
C VAL A 15 -40.12 4.39 5.58
N TYR A 16 -39.78 4.02 4.35
CA TYR A 16 -38.70 3.06 4.06
C TYR A 16 -37.30 3.62 4.38
N ILE A 17 -37.05 4.90 4.11
CA ILE A 17 -35.81 5.59 4.49
C ILE A 17 -35.75 5.77 6.02
N GLY A 18 -36.86 6.10 6.67
CA GLY A 18 -36.95 6.16 8.13
C GLY A 18 -36.71 4.81 8.81
N LEU A 19 -37.30 3.72 8.29
CA LEU A 19 -37.09 2.36 8.80
C LEU A 19 -35.68 1.83 8.52
N SER A 20 -35.07 2.15 7.37
CA SER A 20 -33.68 1.75 7.08
C SER A 20 -32.66 2.52 7.90
N VAL A 21 -32.93 3.78 8.26
CA VAL A 21 -32.13 4.54 9.24
C VAL A 21 -32.35 4.02 10.67
N PHE A 22 -33.58 3.60 11.02
CA PHE A 22 -33.89 3.01 12.32
C PHE A 22 -33.29 1.60 12.50
N PHE A 23 -33.26 0.78 11.44
CA PHE A 23 -32.62 -0.55 11.46
C PHE A 23 -31.09 -0.49 11.34
N SER A 24 -30.52 0.54 10.70
CA SER A 24 -29.07 0.78 10.72
C SER A 24 -28.59 1.37 12.05
N ALA A 25 -29.44 2.08 12.79
CA ALA A 25 -29.16 2.52 14.16
C ALA A 25 -29.31 1.42 15.23
N ILE A 26 -30.08 0.36 14.96
CA ILE A 26 -30.28 -0.77 15.89
C ILE A 26 -29.32 -1.96 15.63
N SER A 27 -28.53 -1.93 14.54
CA SER A 27 -27.56 -2.98 14.22
C SER A 27 -26.10 -2.66 14.60
N VAL A 28 -25.84 -1.50 15.23
CA VAL A 28 -24.51 -1.14 15.76
C VAL A 28 -24.64 -0.72 17.22
N SER A 29 -24.91 -1.70 18.08
CA SER A 29 -24.64 -1.70 19.53
C SER A 29 -25.54 -2.77 20.16
N TYR A 30 -25.05 -4.01 20.27
CA TYR A 30 -25.38 -5.04 21.29
C TYR A 30 -25.07 -6.50 20.89
N ALA A 31 -24.48 -6.77 19.71
CA ALA A 31 -24.16 -8.15 19.28
C ALA A 31 -22.65 -8.50 19.15
N ALA A 32 -21.74 -7.52 19.31
CA ALA A 32 -20.31 -7.75 19.12
C ALA A 32 -19.61 -8.32 20.38
N THR A 33 -20.07 -7.97 21.58
CA THR A 33 -19.45 -8.41 22.84
C THR A 33 -19.80 -9.87 23.16
N ASP A 34 -21.07 -10.25 22.98
CA ASP A 34 -21.58 -11.59 23.29
C ASP A 34 -21.03 -12.68 22.35
N SER A 35 -20.69 -12.30 21.11
CA SER A 35 -20.06 -13.18 20.12
C SER A 35 -18.55 -13.31 20.31
N ALA A 36 -17.85 -12.21 20.63
CA ALA A 36 -16.43 -12.24 20.93
C ALA A 36 -16.11 -13.08 22.19
N GLU A 37 -16.95 -12.99 23.22
CA GLU A 37 -16.76 -13.74 24.47
C GLU A 37 -17.00 -15.24 24.27
N LYS A 38 -18.05 -15.62 23.50
CA LYS A 38 -18.30 -17.03 23.11
C LYS A 38 -17.21 -17.59 22.19
N VAL A 39 -16.68 -16.80 21.27
CA VAL A 39 -15.57 -17.21 20.39
C VAL A 39 -14.28 -17.35 21.18
N SER A 40 -14.00 -16.43 22.12
CA SER A 40 -12.88 -16.52 23.06
C SER A 40 -12.95 -17.80 23.91
N GLU A 41 -14.13 -18.12 24.45
CA GLU A 41 -14.33 -19.33 25.27
C GLU A 41 -14.20 -20.61 24.43
N LEU A 42 -14.64 -20.62 23.17
CA LEU A 42 -14.46 -21.75 22.25
C LEU A 42 -12.99 -21.95 21.87
N ILE A 43 -12.25 -20.87 21.63
CA ILE A 43 -10.81 -20.93 21.33
C ILE A 43 -10.05 -21.41 22.56
N LYS A 44 -10.36 -20.89 23.74
CA LYS A 44 -9.80 -21.34 25.02
C LYS A 44 -10.04 -22.84 25.22
N ASN A 45 -11.28 -23.29 25.12
CA ASN A 45 -11.62 -24.71 25.26
C ASN A 45 -10.92 -25.59 24.20
N TYR A 46 -10.77 -25.13 22.96
CA TYR A 46 -10.04 -25.86 21.93
C TYR A 46 -8.53 -25.96 22.24
N VAL A 47 -7.91 -24.86 22.69
CA VAL A 47 -6.49 -24.79 23.05
C VAL A 47 -6.21 -25.63 24.30
N GLU A 48 -7.02 -25.50 25.35
CA GLU A 48 -6.91 -26.29 26.59
C GLU A 48 -7.11 -27.78 26.30
N LYS A 49 -8.10 -28.14 25.48
CA LYS A 49 -8.37 -29.54 25.12
C LYS A 49 -7.29 -30.15 24.21
N LYS A 50 -6.77 -29.38 23.25
CA LYS A 50 -5.79 -29.89 22.26
C LYS A 50 -4.37 -29.93 22.82
N TYR A 51 -3.99 -28.95 23.64
CA TYR A 51 -2.62 -28.77 24.11
C TYR A 51 -2.44 -29.02 25.62
N LYS A 52 -3.52 -29.32 26.37
CA LYS A 52 -3.51 -29.58 27.82
C LYS A 52 -2.87 -28.47 28.66
N ILE A 53 -2.96 -27.22 28.19
CA ILE A 53 -2.37 -26.07 28.86
C ILE A 53 -3.32 -25.63 29.99
N VAL A 54 -2.86 -25.66 31.24
CA VAL A 54 -3.62 -25.15 32.39
C VAL A 54 -3.07 -23.77 32.77
N ASP A 55 -3.90 -22.75 32.54
CA ASP A 55 -3.84 -21.40 33.11
C ASP A 55 -2.63 -20.50 32.80
N HIS A 56 -2.72 -19.75 31.68
CA HIS A 56 -1.85 -18.59 31.41
C HIS A 56 -2.68 -17.36 30.97
N PHE A 57 -3.20 -16.66 31.97
CA PHE A 57 -4.00 -15.44 31.88
C PHE A 57 -3.46 -14.33 30.91
N PRO A 58 -2.13 -14.09 30.78
CA PRO A 58 -1.63 -13.02 29.91
C PRO A 58 -1.80 -13.29 28.41
N VAL A 59 -1.65 -14.55 27.98
CA VAL A 59 -1.79 -14.95 26.56
C VAL A 59 -3.25 -14.85 26.14
N TYR A 60 -4.18 -15.27 27.01
CA TYR A 60 -5.61 -15.14 26.77
C TYR A 60 -6.06 -13.68 26.69
N SER A 61 -5.52 -12.80 27.53
CA SER A 61 -5.82 -11.37 27.48
C SER A 61 -5.36 -10.72 26.17
N ALA A 62 -4.17 -11.05 25.66
CA ALA A 62 -3.65 -10.52 24.41
C ALA A 62 -4.46 -11.00 23.19
N ILE A 63 -4.84 -12.29 23.17
CA ILE A 63 -5.69 -12.87 22.12
C ILE A 63 -7.08 -12.22 22.14
N ARG A 64 -7.67 -12.01 23.32
CA ARG A 64 -8.99 -11.36 23.48
C ARG A 64 -9.00 -9.92 22.95
N THR A 65 -7.98 -9.12 23.28
CA THR A 65 -7.85 -7.74 22.80
C THR A 65 -7.76 -7.71 21.27
N ARG A 66 -6.96 -8.59 20.66
CA ARG A 66 -6.79 -8.61 19.20
C ARG A 66 -7.99 -9.16 18.43
N ILE A 67 -8.71 -10.14 18.98
CA ILE A 67 -10.00 -10.59 18.43
C ILE A 67 -11.00 -9.43 18.39
N SER A 68 -11.02 -8.61 19.45
CA SER A 68 -11.90 -7.45 19.54
C SER A 68 -11.55 -6.39 18.49
N GLU A 69 -10.26 -6.17 18.22
CA GLU A 69 -9.80 -5.27 17.16
C GLU A 69 -10.12 -5.77 15.74
N LEU A 70 -9.99 -7.08 15.49
CA LEU A 70 -10.26 -7.69 14.18
C LEU A 70 -11.77 -7.78 13.85
N LEU A 71 -12.61 -8.02 14.85
CA LEU A 71 -14.07 -8.04 14.69
C LEU A 71 -14.65 -6.65 14.40
N VAL A 72 -13.95 -5.58 14.79
CA VAL A 72 -14.31 -4.19 14.44
C VAL A 72 -13.85 -3.82 13.02
N ALA A 73 -12.80 -4.46 12.50
CA ALA A 73 -12.13 -4.03 11.27
C ALA A 73 -12.63 -4.71 9.98
N THR A 74 -13.27 -5.88 10.03
CA THR A 74 -13.65 -6.64 8.81
C THR A 74 -15.00 -7.36 8.93
N PRO A 75 -15.98 -7.09 8.04
CA PRO A 75 -17.28 -7.78 8.04
C PRO A 75 -17.24 -9.23 7.52
N ASP A 76 -16.17 -9.63 6.82
CA ASP A 76 -16.09 -10.96 6.19
C ASP A 76 -15.33 -11.97 7.07
N SER A 77 -16.12 -12.82 7.73
CA SER A 77 -15.66 -13.80 8.73
C SER A 77 -14.70 -14.86 8.21
N GLN A 78 -14.67 -15.18 6.91
CA GLN A 78 -13.77 -16.22 6.38
C GLN A 78 -12.35 -15.71 6.14
N PHE A 79 -12.21 -14.48 5.66
CA PHE A 79 -10.91 -13.85 5.42
C PHE A 79 -10.24 -13.42 6.74
N ALA A 80 -11.03 -12.83 7.65
CA ALA A 80 -10.58 -12.55 9.01
C ALA A 80 -10.09 -13.81 9.73
N ARG A 81 -10.76 -14.96 9.53
CA ARG A 81 -10.35 -16.25 10.09
C ARG A 81 -9.04 -16.79 9.50
N LYS A 82 -8.76 -16.55 8.22
CA LYS A 82 -7.48 -16.95 7.58
C LYS A 82 -6.31 -16.08 8.05
N ILE A 83 -6.49 -14.75 8.10
CA ILE A 83 -5.48 -13.82 8.64
C ILE A 83 -5.24 -14.12 10.13
N PHE A 84 -6.29 -14.32 10.91
CA PHE A 84 -6.20 -14.66 12.34
C PHE A 84 -5.45 -15.97 12.59
N LEU A 85 -5.70 -17.02 11.79
CA LEU A 85 -4.97 -18.29 11.91
C LEU A 85 -3.49 -18.15 11.51
N SER A 86 -3.20 -17.36 10.46
CA SER A 86 -1.83 -17.04 10.04
C SER A 86 -1.07 -16.26 11.12
N ASP A 87 -1.72 -15.24 11.70
CA ASP A 87 -1.13 -14.38 12.73
C ASP A 87 -0.96 -15.11 14.07
N ILE A 88 -1.87 -16.00 14.45
CA ILE A 88 -1.68 -16.90 15.61
C ILE A 88 -0.47 -17.81 15.39
N MET A 89 -0.32 -18.41 14.21
CA MET A 89 0.84 -19.25 13.91
C MET A 89 2.14 -18.43 13.92
N PHE A 90 2.12 -17.20 13.42
CA PHE A 90 3.25 -16.27 13.42
C PHE A 90 3.61 -15.79 14.84
N TYR A 91 2.64 -15.42 15.68
CA TYR A 91 2.86 -14.99 17.06
C TYR A 91 3.31 -16.14 17.97
N ASN A 92 2.76 -17.33 17.80
CA ASN A 92 3.16 -18.50 18.59
C ASN A 92 4.62 -18.88 18.27
N ASN A 93 5.02 -18.81 17.00
CA ASN A 93 6.40 -19.06 16.60
C ASN A 93 7.37 -17.95 17.07
N ASN A 94 7.00 -16.67 16.97
CA ASN A 94 7.88 -15.55 17.36
C ASN A 94 8.00 -15.34 18.87
N ASN A 95 6.97 -15.63 19.68
CA ASN A 95 7.09 -15.58 21.14
C ASN A 95 7.93 -16.75 21.68
N ILE A 96 7.84 -17.93 21.07
CA ILE A 96 8.76 -19.04 21.36
C ILE A 96 10.20 -18.64 20.95
N TYR A 97 10.37 -18.01 19.80
CA TYR A 97 11.69 -17.55 19.33
C TYR A 97 12.29 -16.43 20.20
N ALA A 98 11.48 -15.46 20.64
CA ALA A 98 11.88 -14.36 21.50
C ALA A 98 12.22 -14.84 22.93
N LEU A 99 11.47 -15.82 23.45
CA LEU A 99 11.76 -16.48 24.73
C LEU A 99 13.10 -17.25 24.64
N VAL A 100 13.35 -17.94 23.52
CA VAL A 100 14.61 -18.65 23.25
C VAL A 100 15.79 -17.69 23.10
N GLN A 101 15.63 -16.55 22.41
CA GLN A 101 16.70 -15.56 22.25
C GLN A 101 16.99 -14.76 23.52
N TYR A 102 15.97 -14.41 24.31
CA TYR A 102 16.13 -13.75 25.60
C TYR A 102 16.96 -14.60 26.56
N VAL A 103 16.70 -15.91 26.60
CA VAL A 103 17.45 -16.90 27.39
C VAL A 103 18.88 -17.12 26.86
N ALA A 104 19.10 -16.99 25.54
CA ALA A 104 20.41 -17.20 24.92
C ALA A 104 21.43 -16.05 25.15
N SER A 105 20.99 -14.88 25.63
CA SER A 105 21.80 -13.65 25.63
C SER A 105 22.68 -13.39 26.87
N ARG A 106 22.75 -14.29 27.87
CA ARG A 106 23.65 -14.15 29.04
C ARG A 106 24.56 -15.36 29.30
N GLU A 107 25.86 -15.11 29.11
CA GLU A 107 27.11 -15.77 29.56
C GLU A 107 27.25 -17.32 29.62
N GLY A 108 28.08 -17.83 28.68
CA GLY A 108 29.23 -18.76 28.87
C GLY A 108 29.08 -20.22 29.35
N ALA A 109 29.00 -21.20 28.42
CA ALA A 109 29.67 -22.53 28.37
C ALA A 109 29.07 -23.45 27.27
N LEU A 110 29.80 -24.46 26.77
CA LEU A 110 29.46 -25.35 25.61
C LEU A 110 29.12 -26.79 26.06
N ASN A 111 28.06 -27.41 25.53
CA ASN A 111 27.76 -28.85 25.71
C ASN A 111 27.33 -29.53 24.39
N ARG A 112 27.72 -30.81 24.19
CA ARG A 112 27.39 -31.68 23.03
C ARG A 112 26.27 -32.67 23.38
N PHE A 113 25.37 -32.96 22.43
CA PHE A 113 24.37 -34.04 22.55
C PHE A 113 24.80 -35.26 21.70
N THR A 114 24.57 -36.47 22.22
CA THR A 114 24.85 -37.75 21.53
C THR A 114 23.61 -38.62 21.55
N MET A 115 23.22 -39.18 20.40
CA MET A 115 22.06 -40.07 20.28
C MET A 115 22.54 -41.48 19.89
N TRP A 116 22.00 -42.51 20.54
CA TRP A 116 22.40 -43.92 20.33
C TRP A 116 21.30 -44.69 19.60
N LYS A 117 21.68 -45.58 18.66
CA LYS A 117 20.80 -46.54 18.00
C LYS A 117 20.93 -47.91 18.68
N SER A 118 19.81 -48.59 18.96
CA SER A 118 19.80 -49.79 19.82
C SER A 118 20.09 -51.12 19.09
N ASP A 119 20.55 -51.10 17.84
CA ASP A 119 20.77 -52.31 17.03
C ASP A 119 22.25 -52.75 16.94
N GLY A 120 23.12 -52.23 17.81
CA GLY A 120 24.47 -52.79 18.02
C GLY A 120 25.50 -52.46 16.94
N ASN A 121 25.11 -51.77 15.86
CA ASN A 121 26.05 -51.18 14.89
C ASN A 121 26.07 -49.67 15.06
N THR A 122 27.16 -49.18 15.68
CA THR A 122 27.32 -47.77 16.04
C THR A 122 27.78 -46.96 14.83
N GLU A 123 26.90 -46.17 14.21
CA GLU A 123 27.33 -44.94 13.54
C GLU A 123 27.19 -43.77 14.51
N LEU A 124 28.32 -43.16 14.84
CA LEU A 124 28.41 -42.05 15.77
C LEU A 124 27.92 -40.78 15.05
N LEU A 125 26.68 -40.38 15.29
CA LEU A 125 26.20 -39.05 14.90
C LEU A 125 26.53 -38.08 16.05
N SER A 126 27.71 -37.48 16.01
CA SER A 126 28.05 -36.37 16.90
C SER A 126 27.42 -35.08 16.37
N PHE A 127 26.56 -34.45 17.15
CA PHE A 127 25.93 -33.19 16.76
C PHE A 127 26.71 -32.02 17.38
N GLU A 128 27.20 -31.10 16.55
CA GLU A 128 27.66 -29.78 16.99
C GLU A 128 26.59 -28.74 16.68
N LYS A 129 25.75 -28.45 17.65
CA LYS A 129 24.94 -27.23 17.70
C LYS A 129 25.03 -26.72 19.14
N SER A 130 25.59 -25.54 19.33
CA SER A 130 25.77 -24.95 20.66
C SER A 130 24.43 -24.58 21.28
N LEU A 131 23.82 -25.48 22.04
CA LEU A 131 22.76 -25.15 23.00
C LEU A 131 23.43 -24.79 24.33
N ARG A 132 23.60 -23.49 24.59
CA ARG A 132 24.07 -23.01 25.89
C ARG A 132 22.91 -23.05 26.88
N VAL A 133 22.86 -24.07 27.72
CA VAL A 133 21.91 -24.17 28.84
C VAL A 133 22.73 -24.15 30.12
N ASN A 134 22.54 -23.11 30.95
CA ASN A 134 23.22 -22.94 32.23
C ASN A 134 22.26 -23.18 33.40
N LYS A 135 22.82 -23.62 34.52
CA LYS A 135 22.22 -24.48 35.56
C LYS A 135 21.12 -23.86 36.47
N ALA A 136 20.57 -22.68 36.17
CA ALA A 136 19.79 -21.93 37.17
C ALA A 136 18.26 -21.89 36.99
N VAL A 137 17.71 -22.10 35.80
CA VAL A 137 16.27 -22.39 35.63
C VAL A 137 16.14 -23.26 34.39
N ILE A 138 15.93 -24.56 34.58
CA ILE A 138 15.53 -25.44 33.47
C ILE A 138 14.07 -25.09 33.21
N PRO A 139 13.66 -24.65 32.00
CA PRO A 139 12.23 -24.55 31.70
C PRO A 139 11.63 -25.94 31.94
N GLU A 140 10.50 -26.00 32.64
CA GLU A 140 9.86 -27.25 33.09
C GLU A 140 9.56 -28.25 31.95
N ALA A 141 9.68 -27.80 30.69
CA ALA A 141 9.68 -28.62 29.50
C ALA A 141 10.60 -28.09 28.39
N ILE A 142 11.30 -29.00 27.69
CA ILE A 142 11.81 -28.75 26.33
C ILE A 142 10.79 -29.35 25.37
N VAL A 143 10.08 -28.50 24.62
CA VAL A 143 9.16 -28.91 23.55
C VAL A 143 9.97 -29.01 22.26
N LEU A 144 10.15 -30.22 21.76
CA LEU A 144 10.65 -30.44 20.40
C LEU A 144 9.45 -30.43 19.45
N ASN A 145 9.44 -29.50 18.51
CA ASN A 145 8.42 -29.39 17.46
C ASN A 145 8.51 -30.61 16.53
N GLU A 146 7.48 -30.86 15.70
CA GLU A 146 7.32 -32.03 14.79
C GLU A 146 8.52 -32.33 13.86
N SER A 147 9.50 -31.43 13.79
CA SER A 147 10.75 -31.66 13.08
C SER A 147 11.94 -30.93 13.73
N PHE A 148 13.15 -31.47 13.53
CA PHE A 148 14.41 -30.91 14.02
C PHE A 148 15.45 -30.78 12.90
N GLU A 149 15.96 -29.57 12.67
CA GLU A 149 17.01 -29.29 11.68
C GLU A 149 18.43 -29.35 12.29
N PHE A 150 19.32 -30.10 11.62
CA PHE A 150 20.73 -30.22 11.97
C PHE A 150 21.62 -30.27 10.74
N SER A 151 22.91 -29.94 10.89
CA SER A 151 23.90 -30.07 9.82
C SER A 151 24.80 -31.30 10.02
N LYS A 152 25.17 -31.96 8.93
CA LYS A 152 26.16 -33.05 8.88
C LYS A 152 26.98 -32.87 7.60
N ASN A 153 28.30 -32.73 7.72
CA ASN A 153 29.21 -32.56 6.57
C ASN A 153 28.82 -31.40 5.63
N SER A 154 28.46 -30.23 6.19
CA SER A 154 27.97 -29.05 5.45
C SER A 154 26.60 -29.20 4.78
N GLU A 155 25.98 -30.37 4.85
CA GLU A 155 24.60 -30.58 4.41
C GLU A 155 23.64 -30.38 5.58
N ILE A 156 22.43 -29.89 5.30
CA ILE A 156 21.39 -29.71 6.31
C ILE A 156 20.35 -30.79 6.16
N TYR A 157 19.92 -31.36 7.28
CA TYR A 157 18.93 -32.41 7.38
C TYR A 157 17.81 -31.99 8.32
N ARG A 158 16.62 -32.52 8.07
CA ARG A 158 15.46 -32.42 8.95
C ARG A 158 15.04 -33.81 9.37
N LEU A 159 15.00 -34.04 10.67
CA LEU A 159 14.41 -35.23 11.26
C LEU A 159 12.95 -34.92 11.59
N ASN A 160 12.00 -35.57 10.91
CA ASN A 160 10.56 -35.44 11.20
C ASN A 160 10.08 -36.60 12.09
N PHE A 161 9.16 -36.34 13.01
CA PHE A 161 8.59 -37.34 13.91
C PHE A 161 7.15 -36.99 14.35
N GLU A 162 6.32 -38.00 14.60
CA GLU A 162 4.85 -37.85 14.80
C GLU A 162 4.42 -37.34 16.19
N SER A 163 5.32 -37.16 17.17
CA SER A 163 4.91 -36.79 18.54
C SER A 163 5.87 -35.83 19.24
N ILE A 164 5.29 -34.81 19.88
CA ILE A 164 5.94 -33.87 20.79
C ILE A 164 6.40 -34.60 22.06
N ALA A 165 7.63 -34.34 22.50
CA ALA A 165 8.07 -34.68 23.84
C ALA A 165 8.02 -33.44 24.73
N VAL A 166 7.55 -33.63 25.96
CA VAL A 166 7.68 -32.70 27.08
C VAL A 166 8.58 -33.43 28.06
N LEU A 167 9.84 -33.02 28.15
CA LEU A 167 10.75 -33.54 29.17
C LEU A 167 10.37 -32.92 30.51
N ASP A 168 9.93 -33.71 31.48
CA ASP A 168 9.75 -33.23 32.85
C ASP A 168 11.12 -32.95 33.46
N ALA A 169 11.45 -31.66 33.63
CA ALA A 169 12.73 -31.21 34.16
C ALA A 169 13.02 -31.76 35.56
N SER A 170 11.99 -32.15 36.33
CA SER A 170 12.15 -32.72 37.67
C SER A 170 12.81 -34.10 37.69
N GLN A 171 12.85 -34.80 36.54
CA GLN A 171 13.45 -36.14 36.43
C GLN A 171 14.83 -36.13 35.75
N ILE A 172 15.41 -34.95 35.50
CA ILE A 172 16.77 -34.82 34.98
C ILE A 172 17.74 -34.78 36.17
N GLN A 173 18.45 -35.89 36.39
CA GLN A 173 19.58 -35.95 37.31
C GLN A 173 20.85 -35.42 36.62
N SER A 174 21.74 -34.78 37.38
CA SER A 174 23.00 -34.28 36.84
C SER A 174 24.18 -34.90 37.59
N PHE A 175 25.13 -35.45 36.85
CA PHE A 175 26.39 -35.98 37.38
C PHE A 175 27.53 -35.05 36.98
N GLN A 176 28.34 -34.62 37.95
CA GLN A 176 29.55 -33.89 37.62
C GLN A 176 30.67 -34.85 37.21
N LEU A 177 31.21 -34.66 36.01
CA LEU A 177 32.39 -35.40 35.57
C LEU A 177 33.66 -34.71 36.10
N PRO A 178 34.78 -35.45 36.21
CA PRO A 178 36.04 -34.90 36.72
C PRO A 178 36.62 -33.71 35.92
N SER A 179 36.15 -33.48 34.69
CA SER A 179 36.64 -32.45 33.78
C SER A 179 35.91 -31.10 33.90
N ASN A 180 35.21 -30.82 35.00
CA ASN A 180 34.27 -29.69 35.17
C ASN A 180 33.03 -29.72 34.25
N HIS A 181 32.81 -30.81 33.51
CA HIS A 181 31.65 -30.96 32.64
C HIS A 181 30.53 -31.70 33.36
N THR A 182 29.32 -31.13 33.40
CA THR A 182 28.14 -31.80 33.98
C THR A 182 27.43 -32.63 32.91
N LEU A 183 27.31 -33.94 33.15
CA LEU A 183 26.46 -34.84 32.37
C LEU A 183 25.04 -34.80 32.94
N TYR A 184 24.06 -34.44 32.12
CA TYR A 184 22.64 -34.47 32.48
C TYR A 184 22.02 -35.75 31.92
N TYR A 185 21.30 -36.49 32.77
CA TYR A 185 20.68 -37.77 32.44
C TYR A 185 19.33 -37.88 33.15
N SER A 186 18.33 -38.46 32.49
CA SER A 186 17.04 -38.76 33.11
C SER A 186 16.80 -40.26 33.15
N GLU A 187 16.43 -40.79 34.33
CA GLU A 187 16.05 -42.21 34.52
C GLU A 187 14.82 -42.59 33.70
N SER A 188 13.99 -41.60 33.36
CA SER A 188 12.78 -41.73 32.58
C SER A 188 12.86 -40.85 31.33
N ILE A 189 13.91 -41.06 30.52
CA ILE A 189 13.66 -40.93 29.09
C ILE A 189 12.67 -42.04 28.80
N GLY A 190 11.37 -41.73 28.79
CA GLY A 190 10.41 -42.56 28.08
C GLY A 190 11.02 -42.71 26.70
N TYR A 191 11.55 -43.91 26.40
CA TYR A 191 12.22 -44.17 25.14
C TYR A 191 11.19 -43.95 24.04
N PHE A 192 11.16 -42.74 23.50
CA PHE A 192 10.46 -42.47 22.26
C PHE A 192 11.42 -42.93 21.18
N VAL A 193 11.22 -44.18 20.76
CA VAL A 193 11.43 -44.49 19.36
C VAL A 193 10.45 -43.55 18.65
N PRO A 194 10.92 -42.50 17.94
CA PRO A 194 10.00 -41.73 17.09
C PRO A 194 9.18 -42.73 16.32
N LYS A 195 7.85 -42.64 16.37
CA LYS A 195 7.05 -43.47 15.47
C LYS A 195 7.36 -42.94 14.07
N ASN A 196 7.95 -43.81 13.25
CA ASN A 196 8.29 -43.55 11.85
C ASN A 196 9.19 -42.31 11.65
N PRO A 197 10.42 -42.26 12.21
CA PRO A 197 11.30 -41.13 11.94
C PRO A 197 11.60 -41.11 10.44
N SER A 198 11.43 -39.93 9.84
CA SER A 198 11.93 -39.70 8.48
C SER A 198 13.03 -38.67 8.53
N LEU A 199 14.17 -39.02 7.95
CA LEU A 199 15.27 -38.10 7.73
C LEU A 199 15.13 -37.54 6.32
N GLU A 200 15.08 -36.22 6.22
CA GLU A 200 14.99 -35.53 4.95
C GLU A 200 16.20 -34.62 4.77
N LYS A 201 16.94 -34.78 3.68
CA LYS A 201 18.02 -33.86 3.32
C LYS A 201 17.40 -32.58 2.75
N LYS A 202 17.85 -31.42 3.23
CA LYS A 202 17.55 -30.12 2.65
C LYS A 202 18.23 -30.07 1.28
N ILE A 203 17.45 -29.88 0.23
CA ILE A 203 17.98 -29.79 -1.13
C ILE A 203 18.62 -28.42 -1.25
N SER A 204 19.95 -28.37 -1.37
CA SER A 204 20.65 -27.10 -1.55
C SER A 204 20.12 -26.39 -2.80
N PHE A 205 20.24 -25.07 -2.86
CA PHE A 205 19.80 -24.33 -4.05
C PHE A 205 20.52 -24.82 -5.31
N VAL A 206 21.81 -25.14 -5.22
CA VAL A 206 22.59 -25.70 -6.34
C VAL A 206 22.08 -27.09 -6.72
N ASP A 207 21.87 -27.99 -5.76
CA ASP A 207 21.32 -29.32 -6.02
C ASP A 207 19.92 -29.25 -6.64
N PHE A 208 19.12 -28.28 -6.21
CA PHE A 208 17.82 -28.00 -6.79
C PHE A 208 17.95 -27.62 -8.26
N LEU A 209 18.88 -26.72 -8.62
CA LEU A 209 19.12 -26.34 -10.01
C LEU A 209 19.64 -27.50 -10.88
N VAL A 210 20.46 -28.39 -10.32
CA VAL A 210 21.06 -29.50 -11.06
C VAL A 210 20.10 -30.69 -11.20
N HIS A 211 19.30 -30.97 -10.18
CA HIS A 211 18.53 -32.22 -10.08
C HIS A 211 17.02 -32.04 -9.94
N GLY A 212 16.52 -30.81 -9.85
CA GLY A 212 15.10 -30.53 -9.68
C GLY A 212 14.34 -30.50 -11.02
N PRO A 213 13.67 -29.40 -11.37
CA PRO A 213 12.71 -29.35 -12.47
C PRO A 213 13.32 -29.56 -13.86
N LYS A 214 12.56 -30.24 -14.72
CA LYS A 214 12.92 -30.47 -16.13
C LYS A 214 12.89 -29.21 -16.98
N LYS A 215 12.23 -28.15 -16.51
CA LYS A 215 12.15 -26.84 -17.16
C LYS A 215 12.57 -25.77 -16.15
N PHE A 216 13.66 -25.09 -16.49
CA PHE A 216 14.20 -23.97 -15.75
C PHE A 216 14.17 -22.71 -16.59
N PHE A 217 13.90 -21.62 -15.89
CA PHE A 217 13.73 -20.30 -16.43
C PHE A 217 14.56 -19.35 -15.57
N LEU A 218 15.69 -18.91 -16.09
CA LEU A 218 16.62 -18.02 -15.42
C LEU A 218 16.47 -16.64 -16.04
N TYR A 219 15.89 -15.69 -15.31
CA TYR A 219 15.59 -14.38 -15.86
C TYR A 219 16.07 -13.24 -14.96
N ASN A 220 16.92 -12.38 -15.54
CA ASN A 220 17.26 -11.07 -14.99
C ASN A 220 16.22 -10.00 -15.39
N SER A 221 15.37 -10.31 -16.38
CA SER A 221 14.27 -9.47 -16.89
C SER A 221 12.91 -10.01 -16.44
N SER A 222 11.89 -9.16 -16.41
CA SER A 222 10.51 -9.60 -16.07
C SER A 222 9.78 -10.25 -17.26
N TYR A 223 10.46 -10.46 -18.40
CA TYR A 223 9.88 -10.99 -19.63
C TYR A 223 10.88 -11.86 -20.43
N TYR A 224 10.35 -12.63 -21.38
CA TYR A 224 11.07 -13.42 -22.38
C TYR A 224 10.40 -13.33 -23.75
N GLU A 225 11.12 -13.71 -24.81
CA GLU A 225 10.62 -13.78 -26.17
C GLU A 225 10.49 -15.24 -26.61
N GLU A 226 9.32 -15.64 -27.11
CA GLU A 226 9.10 -16.95 -27.72
C GLU A 226 8.27 -16.77 -28.99
N ASN A 227 8.74 -17.33 -30.12
CA ASN A 227 8.05 -17.24 -31.42
C ASN A 227 7.66 -15.80 -31.83
N GLY A 228 8.53 -14.82 -31.55
CA GLY A 228 8.29 -13.41 -31.88
C GLY A 228 7.21 -12.74 -31.03
N ILE A 229 6.86 -13.31 -29.87
CA ILE A 229 5.93 -12.73 -28.90
C ILE A 229 6.65 -12.57 -27.57
N PHE A 230 6.50 -11.41 -26.94
CA PHE A 230 6.95 -11.19 -25.57
C PHE A 230 5.94 -11.74 -24.57
N TYR A 231 6.45 -12.42 -23.56
CA TYR A 231 5.68 -13.03 -22.48
C TYR A 231 6.29 -12.66 -21.13
N THR A 232 5.45 -12.61 -20.11
CA THR A 232 5.84 -12.71 -18.69
C THR A 232 5.28 -14.02 -18.13
N TYR A 233 5.48 -14.29 -16.85
CA TYR A 233 4.92 -15.48 -16.20
C TYR A 233 4.08 -15.08 -15.01
N GLY A 234 2.78 -15.35 -15.06
CA GLY A 234 1.92 -15.32 -13.89
C GLY A 234 2.24 -16.49 -12.96
N TYR A 235 1.98 -16.30 -11.67
CA TYR A 235 2.21 -17.33 -10.67
C TYR A 235 1.31 -17.21 -9.45
N ASP A 236 0.71 -18.35 -9.09
CA ASP A 236 -0.22 -18.42 -7.97
C ASP A 236 0.49 -18.28 -6.61
N THR A 237 1.76 -18.70 -6.54
CA THR A 237 2.61 -18.57 -5.35
C THR A 237 4.07 -18.36 -5.71
N TYR A 238 4.78 -17.65 -4.84
CA TYR A 238 6.23 -17.51 -4.87
C TYR A 238 6.80 -17.78 -3.48
N PHE A 239 8.01 -18.34 -3.45
CA PHE A 239 8.75 -18.60 -2.23
C PHE A 239 10.05 -17.83 -2.31
N ASP A 240 10.21 -16.83 -1.43
CA ASP A 240 11.49 -16.17 -1.24
C ASP A 240 12.46 -17.15 -0.60
N THR A 241 13.53 -17.47 -1.30
CA THR A 241 14.64 -18.25 -0.75
C THR A 241 15.70 -17.30 -0.24
N PHE A 242 15.50 -16.82 0.99
CA PHE A 242 16.44 -15.96 1.69
C PHE A 242 17.73 -16.69 2.10
N ASP A 243 17.68 -18.01 2.13
CA ASP A 243 18.78 -18.83 2.61
C ASP A 243 19.49 -19.56 1.47
N SER A 244 20.80 -19.38 1.41
CA SER A 244 21.75 -20.21 0.64
C SER A 244 21.65 -21.72 0.93
N TYR A 245 20.87 -22.09 1.94
CA TYR A 245 20.78 -23.43 2.52
C TYR A 245 19.70 -24.32 1.89
N GLY A 246 18.89 -23.81 0.95
CA GLY A 246 17.96 -24.64 0.16
C GLY A 246 16.61 -24.94 0.82
N LEU A 247 15.88 -25.93 0.30
CA LEU A 247 14.48 -26.23 0.67
C LEU A 247 14.23 -27.75 0.81
N TYR A 248 13.22 -28.14 1.58
CA TYR A 248 12.84 -29.55 1.76
C TYR A 248 11.73 -29.96 0.77
N ALA A 249 11.91 -31.09 0.09
CA ALA A 249 10.95 -31.59 -0.89
C ALA A 249 9.55 -31.87 -0.30
N SER A 250 9.50 -32.32 0.95
CA SER A 250 8.24 -32.66 1.61
C SER A 250 7.43 -31.42 2.00
N ASP A 251 8.04 -30.25 2.16
CA ASP A 251 7.31 -29.00 2.39
C ASP A 251 6.53 -28.59 1.16
N TRP A 252 7.12 -28.69 -0.02
CA TRP A 252 6.43 -28.43 -1.29
C TRP A 252 5.32 -29.45 -1.54
N LYS A 253 5.59 -30.73 -1.30
CA LYS A 253 4.58 -31.78 -1.44
C LYS A 253 3.38 -31.53 -0.51
N LYS A 254 3.60 -31.08 0.73
CA LYS A 254 2.53 -30.68 1.66
C LYS A 254 1.72 -29.50 1.16
N LEU A 255 2.37 -28.58 0.43
CA LEU A 255 1.72 -27.44 -0.22
C LEU A 255 1.09 -27.80 -1.59
N GLY A 256 1.22 -29.05 -2.04
CA GLY A 256 0.65 -29.54 -3.29
C GLY A 256 1.50 -29.31 -4.54
N TYR A 257 2.76 -28.88 -4.40
CA TYR A 257 3.66 -28.63 -5.53
C TYR A 257 4.51 -29.87 -5.85
N ASN A 258 4.60 -30.21 -7.15
CA ASN A 258 5.53 -31.21 -7.64
C ASN A 258 6.75 -30.53 -8.29
N LEU A 259 7.95 -31.05 -8.00
CA LEU A 259 9.20 -30.58 -8.61
C LEU A 259 9.22 -30.74 -10.13
N ASP A 260 8.42 -31.66 -10.66
CA ASP A 260 8.27 -31.87 -12.09
C ASP A 260 7.43 -30.77 -12.80
N ASP A 261 6.69 -29.94 -12.06
CA ASP A 261 5.70 -28.98 -12.62
C ASP A 261 6.33 -27.73 -13.28
N GLY A 262 7.65 -27.70 -13.43
CA GLY A 262 8.41 -26.57 -13.97
C GLY A 262 8.55 -25.45 -12.95
N VAL A 263 9.76 -24.87 -12.87
CA VAL A 263 10.07 -23.83 -11.90
C VAL A 263 10.72 -22.64 -12.56
N ILE A 264 10.27 -21.45 -12.15
CA ILE A 264 10.99 -20.21 -12.45
C ILE A 264 11.88 -19.89 -11.28
N LEU A 265 13.13 -19.59 -11.63
CA LEU A 265 14.10 -19.02 -10.73
C LEU A 265 14.33 -17.57 -11.12
N ARG A 266 13.84 -16.65 -10.28
CA ARG A 266 14.15 -15.24 -10.45
C ARG A 266 15.39 -14.89 -9.65
N LEU A 267 16.43 -14.46 -10.35
CA LEU A 267 17.64 -13.91 -9.74
C LEU A 267 17.50 -12.38 -9.74
N GLN A 268 16.86 -11.81 -8.72
CA GLN A 268 16.78 -10.35 -8.54
C GLN A 268 17.34 -9.97 -7.17
N ASP A 269 18.33 -9.07 -7.17
CA ASP A 269 18.78 -8.33 -5.99
C ASP A 269 19.01 -9.19 -4.73
N ALA A 270 19.93 -10.16 -4.83
CA ALA A 270 20.36 -11.09 -3.76
C ALA A 270 19.25 -11.99 -3.17
N LYS A 271 18.02 -11.93 -3.69
CA LYS A 271 16.92 -12.82 -3.31
C LYS A 271 16.55 -13.70 -4.48
N ASN A 272 16.63 -15.00 -4.26
CA ASN A 272 16.20 -15.97 -5.25
C ASN A 272 14.75 -16.32 -4.97
N THR A 273 13.84 -16.14 -5.92
CA THR A 273 12.45 -16.61 -5.76
C THR A 273 12.22 -17.87 -6.57
N ILE A 274 11.53 -18.83 -5.96
CA ILE A 274 11.09 -20.07 -6.60
C ILE A 274 9.59 -20.01 -6.79
N THR A 275 9.18 -20.27 -8.01
CA THR A 275 7.78 -20.25 -8.44
C THR A 275 7.45 -21.54 -9.15
N PHE A 276 6.35 -22.18 -8.77
CA PHE A 276 5.87 -23.42 -9.38
C PHE A 276 4.77 -23.16 -10.40
N SER A 277 4.65 -24.04 -11.39
CA SER A 277 3.56 -24.03 -12.39
C SER A 277 3.40 -22.68 -13.11
N PRO A 278 4.49 -22.09 -13.64
CA PRO A 278 4.42 -20.77 -14.24
C PRO A 278 3.46 -20.75 -15.43
N ARG A 279 2.55 -19.77 -15.45
CA ARG A 279 1.62 -19.58 -16.56
C ARG A 279 2.15 -18.49 -17.48
N PRO A 280 2.44 -18.77 -18.76
CA PRO A 280 2.86 -17.74 -19.69
C PRO A 280 1.74 -16.71 -19.86
N VAL A 281 2.04 -15.45 -19.57
CA VAL A 281 1.12 -14.32 -19.77
C VAL A 281 1.63 -13.52 -20.94
N LYS A 282 0.82 -13.44 -21.99
CA LYS A 282 1.18 -12.73 -23.21
C LYS A 282 1.27 -11.23 -22.95
N ILE A 283 2.38 -10.63 -23.37
CA ILE A 283 2.57 -9.19 -23.35
C ILE A 283 2.20 -8.65 -24.72
N ILE A 284 3.13 -8.67 -25.68
CA ILE A 284 2.91 -8.05 -26.99
C ILE A 284 3.71 -8.76 -28.09
N PRO A 285 3.21 -8.88 -29.33
CA PRO A 285 4.00 -9.35 -30.44
C PRO A 285 5.17 -8.40 -30.72
N LYS A 286 6.38 -8.94 -30.92
CA LYS A 286 7.57 -8.17 -31.27
C LYS A 286 7.39 -7.41 -32.59
N SER A 287 6.78 -8.07 -33.58
CA SER A 287 6.44 -7.46 -34.87
C SER A 287 5.49 -6.27 -34.77
N TYR A 288 4.77 -6.11 -33.65
CA TYR A 288 3.96 -4.93 -33.39
C TYR A 288 4.84 -3.77 -32.89
N LEU A 289 5.80 -4.04 -32.02
CA LEU A 289 6.76 -3.03 -31.56
C LEU A 289 7.67 -2.54 -32.68
N ASP A 290 8.10 -3.46 -33.55
CA ASP A 290 8.97 -3.15 -34.70
C ASP A 290 8.33 -2.11 -35.67
N GLN A 291 7.00 -1.95 -35.66
CA GLN A 291 6.29 -0.94 -36.47
C GLN A 291 6.52 0.49 -35.98
N TYR A 292 6.93 0.66 -34.73
CA TYR A 292 7.04 1.95 -34.06
C TYR A 292 8.49 2.33 -33.71
N GLY A 293 9.47 1.54 -34.17
CA GLY A 293 10.89 1.81 -34.00
C GLY A 293 11.60 0.81 -33.07
N PRO A 294 12.83 1.11 -32.62
CA PRO A 294 13.59 0.23 -31.76
C PRO A 294 12.88 -0.01 -30.43
N ILE A 295 12.87 -1.27 -29.99
CA ILE A 295 12.20 -1.70 -28.77
C ILE A 295 12.89 -1.12 -27.55
N ASP A 296 12.19 -0.25 -26.81
CA ASP A 296 12.58 0.11 -25.45
C ASP A 296 12.37 -1.10 -24.53
N LYS A 297 13.47 -1.77 -24.17
CA LYS A 297 13.47 -2.90 -23.25
C LYS A 297 12.93 -2.53 -21.86
N GLN A 298 13.07 -1.26 -21.45
CA GLN A 298 12.52 -0.78 -20.18
C GLN A 298 11.00 -0.74 -20.24
N LEU A 299 10.41 -0.22 -21.31
CA LEU A 299 8.96 -0.23 -21.52
C LEU A 299 8.39 -1.66 -21.51
N VAL A 300 9.03 -2.61 -22.22
CA VAL A 300 8.60 -4.01 -22.21
C VAL A 300 8.68 -4.61 -20.80
N ASN A 301 9.71 -4.27 -20.03
CA ASN A 301 9.83 -4.73 -18.64
C ASN A 301 8.77 -4.13 -17.70
N GLU A 302 8.41 -2.86 -17.90
CA GLU A 302 7.34 -2.20 -17.14
C GLU A 302 5.98 -2.81 -17.44
N PHE A 303 5.67 -3.02 -18.72
CA PHE A 303 4.51 -3.79 -19.16
C PHE A 303 4.48 -5.19 -18.55
N ALA A 304 5.59 -5.92 -18.61
CA ALA A 304 5.69 -7.25 -18.03
C ALA A 304 5.41 -7.26 -16.52
N THR A 305 5.91 -6.25 -15.80
CA THR A 305 5.68 -6.10 -14.35
C THR A 305 4.22 -5.80 -14.06
N ASP A 306 3.55 -5.04 -14.93
CA ASP A 306 2.15 -4.69 -14.76
C ASP A 306 1.22 -5.86 -15.08
N ALA A 307 1.46 -6.57 -16.19
CA ALA A 307 0.73 -7.80 -16.52
C ALA A 307 0.93 -8.89 -15.47
N LEU A 308 2.11 -8.97 -14.87
CA LEU A 308 2.39 -9.90 -13.78
C LEU A 308 1.50 -9.66 -12.55
N ARG A 309 1.24 -8.40 -12.20
CA ARG A 309 0.41 -8.04 -11.04
C ARG A 309 -1.04 -8.48 -11.16
N ILE A 310 -1.55 -8.64 -12.39
CA ILE A 310 -2.97 -8.88 -12.67
C ILE A 310 -3.22 -10.24 -13.31
N GLU A 311 -2.17 -10.87 -13.85
CA GLU A 311 -2.22 -12.19 -14.50
C GLU A 311 -3.23 -12.31 -15.65
N LYS A 312 -3.39 -11.22 -16.41
CA LYS A 312 -4.31 -11.14 -17.54
C LYS A 312 -3.55 -10.86 -18.84
N ASP A 313 -4.02 -11.45 -19.94
CA ASP A 313 -3.53 -11.14 -21.28
C ASP A 313 -3.98 -9.73 -21.68
N TYR A 314 -3.03 -8.78 -21.64
CA TYR A 314 -3.24 -7.39 -22.03
C TYR A 314 -2.74 -7.08 -23.44
N SER A 315 -2.48 -8.09 -24.29
CA SER A 315 -1.92 -7.88 -25.64
C SER A 315 -2.70 -6.87 -26.49
N ARG A 316 -4.03 -6.90 -26.43
CA ARG A 316 -4.87 -5.91 -27.11
C ARG A 316 -4.77 -4.51 -26.49
N THR A 317 -4.64 -4.44 -25.17
CA THR A 317 -4.55 -3.20 -24.42
C THR A 317 -3.21 -2.51 -24.63
N TYR A 318 -2.11 -3.25 -24.69
CA TYR A 318 -0.84 -2.69 -25.12
C TYR A 318 -0.94 -2.07 -26.50
N GLN A 319 -1.48 -2.82 -27.47
CA GLN A 319 -1.69 -2.30 -28.84
C GLN A 319 -2.56 -1.03 -28.83
N ALA A 320 -3.62 -1.00 -28.02
CA ALA A 320 -4.49 0.17 -27.90
C ALA A 320 -3.77 1.38 -27.27
N ILE A 321 -2.90 1.17 -26.26
CA ILE A 321 -2.07 2.22 -25.66
C ILE A 321 -1.08 2.76 -26.69
N PHE A 322 -0.38 1.89 -27.44
CA PHE A 322 0.51 2.29 -28.52
C PHE A 322 -0.19 3.15 -29.56
N LYS A 323 -1.30 2.63 -30.08
CA LYS A 323 -2.10 3.35 -31.06
C LYS A 323 -2.55 4.70 -30.52
N LYS A 324 -3.03 4.77 -29.27
CA LYS A 324 -3.49 6.02 -28.66
C LYS A 324 -2.35 7.02 -28.47
N ALA A 325 -1.19 6.59 -27.98
CA ALA A 325 -0.03 7.46 -27.81
C ALA A 325 0.42 8.07 -29.15
N HIS A 326 0.50 7.26 -30.22
CA HIS A 326 0.79 7.78 -31.56
C HIS A 326 -0.31 8.70 -32.08
N GLU A 327 -1.60 8.35 -31.95
CA GLU A 327 -2.71 9.22 -32.34
C GLU A 327 -2.66 10.60 -31.66
N LEU A 328 -2.18 10.67 -30.41
CA LEU A 328 -2.07 11.93 -29.67
C LEU A 328 -0.84 12.75 -30.04
N THR A 329 0.21 12.11 -30.57
CA THR A 329 1.53 12.73 -30.73
C THR A 329 2.02 12.83 -32.18
N ASP A 330 1.26 12.25 -33.12
CA ASP A 330 1.54 12.35 -34.54
C ASP A 330 1.50 13.82 -35.01
N GLY A 331 2.55 14.22 -35.74
CA GLY A 331 2.73 15.60 -36.20
C GLY A 331 3.17 16.62 -35.15
N LEU A 332 3.34 16.24 -33.87
CA LEU A 332 3.89 17.13 -32.85
C LEU A 332 5.41 17.16 -32.91
N GLU A 333 6.00 18.35 -32.98
CA GLU A 333 7.43 18.53 -33.23
C GLU A 333 8.26 18.48 -31.95
N THR A 334 7.73 19.03 -30.85
CA THR A 334 8.48 19.19 -29.60
C THR A 334 8.07 18.18 -28.53
N ASP A 335 9.01 17.86 -27.64
CA ASP A 335 8.73 16.98 -26.49
C ASP A 335 7.66 17.57 -25.57
N ASP A 336 7.63 18.88 -25.39
CA ASP A 336 6.64 19.57 -24.56
C ASP A 336 5.22 19.41 -25.10
N GLU A 337 5.03 19.57 -26.41
CA GLU A 337 3.73 19.35 -27.06
C GLU A 337 3.25 17.92 -26.88
N LYS A 338 4.14 16.94 -27.05
CA LYS A 338 3.83 15.52 -26.85
C LYS A 338 3.49 15.21 -25.40
N ILE A 339 4.28 15.70 -24.45
CA ILE A 339 4.04 15.53 -23.01
C ILE A 339 2.69 16.13 -22.64
N ARG A 340 2.39 17.33 -23.15
CA ARG A 340 1.11 18.01 -22.96
C ARG A 340 -0.06 17.19 -23.50
N ALA A 341 0.01 16.74 -24.75
CA ALA A 341 -1.06 15.96 -25.37
C ALA A 341 -1.39 14.68 -24.58
N VAL A 342 -0.37 13.98 -24.07
CA VAL A 342 -0.56 12.80 -23.21
C VAL A 342 -1.14 13.18 -21.84
N TYR A 343 -0.61 14.23 -21.20
CA TYR A 343 -1.09 14.70 -19.89
C TYR A 343 -2.56 15.11 -19.96
N ASP A 344 -2.93 15.94 -20.93
CA ASP A 344 -4.29 16.42 -21.19
C ASP A 344 -5.23 15.24 -21.40
N TRP A 345 -4.83 14.27 -22.23
CA TRP A 345 -5.65 13.10 -22.50
C TRP A 345 -5.92 12.30 -21.22
N ILE A 346 -4.91 12.07 -20.38
CA ILE A 346 -5.08 11.37 -19.11
C ILE A 346 -6.02 12.14 -18.19
N LYS A 347 -5.80 13.45 -18.05
CA LYS A 347 -6.66 14.32 -17.23
C LYS A 347 -8.12 14.29 -17.62
N ILE A 348 -8.40 14.27 -18.92
CA ILE A 348 -9.75 14.35 -19.47
C ILE A 348 -10.43 12.96 -19.48
N ASN A 349 -9.66 11.89 -19.70
CA ASN A 349 -10.22 10.57 -20.01
C ASN A 349 -10.07 9.53 -18.89
N ILE A 350 -9.33 9.83 -17.82
CA ILE A 350 -9.08 8.90 -16.73
C ILE A 350 -9.61 9.50 -15.41
N GLU A 351 -10.58 8.80 -14.83
CA GLU A 351 -11.16 9.19 -13.55
C GLU A 351 -10.31 8.71 -12.38
N TYR A 352 -10.23 9.54 -11.33
CA TYR A 352 -9.55 9.16 -10.10
C TYR A 352 -10.44 8.24 -9.25
N THR A 353 -9.99 7.03 -8.99
CA THR A 353 -10.71 6.08 -8.14
C THR A 353 -10.60 6.49 -6.67
N LYS A 354 -11.67 7.08 -6.11
CA LYS A 354 -11.70 7.55 -4.70
C LYS A 354 -11.93 6.42 -3.68
N LEU A 355 -12.65 5.37 -4.09
CA LEU A 355 -12.96 4.22 -3.24
C LEU A 355 -12.23 3.01 -3.80
N PHE A 356 -11.16 2.62 -3.13
CA PHE A 356 -10.36 1.47 -3.54
C PHE A 356 -9.95 0.63 -2.33
N TYR A 357 -9.69 -0.64 -2.61
CA TYR A 357 -9.07 -1.55 -1.65
C TYR A 357 -7.59 -1.61 -1.97
N GLU A 358 -6.72 -1.21 -1.04
CA GLU A 358 -5.26 -1.28 -1.22
C GLU A 358 -4.77 -2.70 -1.55
N SER A 359 -5.54 -3.73 -1.18
CA SER A 359 -5.26 -5.12 -1.51
C SER A 359 -5.57 -5.51 -2.96
N ASP A 360 -6.23 -4.65 -3.74
CA ASP A 360 -6.50 -4.90 -5.16
C ASP A 360 -5.34 -4.37 -6.02
N PRO A 361 -4.45 -5.23 -6.54
CA PRO A 361 -3.28 -4.78 -7.30
C PRO A 361 -3.65 -4.09 -8.62
N ARG A 362 -4.88 -4.27 -9.11
CA ARG A 362 -5.34 -3.76 -10.41
C ARG A 362 -5.40 -2.24 -10.44
N ILE A 363 -5.73 -1.59 -9.34
CA ILE A 363 -5.88 -0.12 -9.28
C ILE A 363 -4.54 0.61 -9.50
N PHE A 364 -3.42 -0.07 -9.23
CA PHE A 364 -2.07 0.45 -9.40
C PHE A 364 -1.50 0.17 -10.78
N SER A 365 -2.28 -0.43 -11.68
CA SER A 365 -1.83 -0.81 -13.02
C SER A 365 -2.17 0.25 -14.05
N GLY A 366 -1.19 0.60 -14.89
CA GLY A 366 -1.42 1.48 -16.03
C GLY A 366 -2.27 0.83 -17.12
N LEU A 367 -2.17 -0.49 -17.27
CA LEU A 367 -2.97 -1.25 -18.25
C LEU A 367 -4.43 -1.32 -17.85
N GLU A 368 -4.71 -1.66 -16.59
CA GLU A 368 -6.09 -1.64 -16.09
C GLU A 368 -6.65 -0.21 -16.07
N THR A 369 -5.82 0.78 -15.72
CA THR A 369 -6.21 2.19 -15.78
C THR A 369 -6.66 2.59 -17.19
N PHE A 370 -5.95 2.13 -18.22
CA PHE A 370 -6.34 2.41 -19.60
C PHE A 370 -7.64 1.72 -20.02
N GLU A 371 -7.83 0.44 -19.66
CA GLU A 371 -9.05 -0.31 -20.02
C GLU A 371 -10.29 0.23 -19.29
N SER A 372 -10.17 0.39 -17.98
CA SER A 372 -11.28 0.76 -17.10
C SER A 372 -11.59 2.25 -17.09
N LYS A 373 -10.67 3.08 -17.62
CA LYS A 373 -10.70 4.55 -17.52
C LYS A 373 -10.69 5.06 -16.09
N ASN A 374 -10.19 4.25 -15.16
CA ASN A 374 -10.21 4.51 -13.73
C ASN A 374 -8.88 4.07 -13.11
N GLY A 375 -8.26 4.91 -12.28
CA GLY A 375 -7.05 4.54 -11.57
C GLY A 375 -6.70 5.50 -10.43
N VAL A 376 -5.90 5.00 -9.47
CA VAL A 376 -5.27 5.84 -8.44
C VAL A 376 -3.97 6.46 -8.97
N CYS A 377 -3.25 7.21 -8.13
CA CYS A 377 -2.04 7.91 -8.56
C CYS A 377 -1.02 7.04 -9.29
N GLU A 378 -0.69 5.85 -8.77
CA GLU A 378 0.30 4.96 -9.42
C GLU A 378 -0.19 4.44 -10.79
N GLY A 379 -1.47 4.07 -10.90
CA GLY A 379 -2.05 3.59 -12.16
C GLY A 379 -1.99 4.66 -13.25
N GLN A 380 -2.39 5.90 -12.93
CA GLN A 380 -2.35 7.02 -13.88
C GLN A 380 -0.93 7.39 -14.29
N VAL A 381 0.01 7.44 -13.34
CA VAL A 381 1.43 7.74 -13.60
C VAL A 381 2.10 6.64 -14.42
N ARG A 382 1.77 5.36 -14.19
CA ARG A 382 2.24 4.27 -15.06
C ARG A 382 1.70 4.39 -16.47
N LEU A 383 0.40 4.65 -16.63
CA LEU A 383 -0.19 4.85 -17.94
C LEU A 383 0.47 6.02 -18.69
N MET A 384 0.65 7.16 -18.00
CA MET A 384 1.36 8.31 -18.56
C MET A 384 2.79 7.94 -18.96
N SER A 385 3.52 7.23 -18.12
CA SER A 385 4.88 6.77 -18.42
C SER A 385 4.93 5.91 -19.69
N TYR A 386 3.97 4.98 -19.85
CA TYR A 386 3.89 4.13 -21.04
C TYR A 386 3.68 4.96 -22.30
N MET A 387 2.69 5.86 -22.28
CA MET A 387 2.34 6.69 -23.44
C MET A 387 3.47 7.66 -23.82
N LEU A 388 4.16 8.25 -22.85
CA LEU A 388 5.28 9.14 -23.09
C LEU A 388 6.47 8.43 -23.73
N LYS A 389 6.83 7.24 -23.24
CA LYS A 389 7.92 6.45 -23.83
C LYS A 389 7.61 6.02 -25.26
N ILE A 390 6.35 5.67 -25.53
CA ILE A 390 5.89 5.36 -26.89
C ILE A 390 5.96 6.59 -27.80
N ALA A 391 5.70 7.78 -27.26
CA ALA A 391 5.85 9.05 -27.99
C ALA A 391 7.32 9.47 -28.21
N GLY A 392 8.28 8.64 -27.80
CA GLY A 392 9.72 8.90 -27.93
C GLY A 392 10.29 9.83 -26.86
N ILE A 393 9.56 10.08 -25.77
CA ILE A 393 10.07 10.88 -24.65
C ILE A 393 10.99 10.01 -23.81
N GLU A 394 12.26 10.41 -23.78
CA GLU A 394 13.30 9.75 -22.99
C GLU A 394 13.27 10.23 -21.53
N ASP A 395 14.04 9.57 -20.65
CA ASP A 395 14.22 9.98 -19.24
C ASP A 395 12.95 10.05 -18.36
N VAL A 396 11.88 9.37 -18.76
CA VAL A 396 10.65 9.27 -17.97
C VAL A 396 10.85 8.39 -16.74
N ARG A 397 10.75 8.98 -15.55
CA ARG A 397 10.96 8.29 -14.26
C ARG A 397 9.75 8.47 -13.35
N ILE A 398 9.18 7.35 -12.92
CA ILE A 398 8.14 7.31 -11.89
C ILE A 398 8.77 7.59 -10.51
N LYS A 399 8.19 8.50 -9.76
CA LYS A 399 8.53 8.81 -8.37
C LYS A 399 7.46 8.28 -7.44
N LEU A 400 7.90 7.78 -6.30
CA LEU A 400 7.05 7.28 -5.21
C LEU A 400 7.41 8.02 -3.92
N GLY A 401 6.41 8.45 -3.18
CA GLY A 401 6.64 9.30 -2.02
C GLY A 401 5.39 9.64 -1.22
N TYR A 402 5.42 10.80 -0.57
CA TYR A 402 4.34 11.32 0.26
C TYR A 402 4.02 12.77 -0.10
N VAL A 403 2.76 13.15 0.06
CA VAL A 403 2.27 14.54 -0.02
C VAL A 403 1.84 14.96 1.38
N ILE A 404 2.65 15.80 2.05
CA ILE A 404 2.57 16.02 3.51
C ILE A 404 1.38 16.86 3.97
N ASP A 405 0.81 17.66 3.08
CA ASP A 405 -0.39 18.46 3.30
C ASP A 405 -1.66 17.77 2.76
N SER A 406 -1.56 16.51 2.30
CA SER A 406 -2.73 15.77 1.85
C SER A 406 -3.58 15.24 3.01
N LYS A 407 -4.88 15.04 2.74
CA LYS A 407 -5.82 14.48 3.72
C LYS A 407 -5.47 13.04 4.11
N ASP A 408 -4.76 12.31 3.27
CA ASP A 408 -4.47 10.89 3.47
C ASP A 408 -3.07 10.64 4.05
N PHE A 409 -2.25 11.68 4.21
CA PHE A 409 -0.96 11.58 4.90
C PHE A 409 -1.15 11.20 6.39
N PRO A 410 -0.30 10.31 6.96
CA PRO A 410 0.80 9.55 6.34
C PRO A 410 0.42 8.15 5.82
N ARG A 411 -0.88 7.85 5.75
CA ARG A 411 -1.37 6.49 5.49
C ARG A 411 -1.17 6.07 4.04
N VAL A 412 -1.40 7.00 3.12
CA VAL A 412 -1.38 6.74 1.68
C VAL A 412 -0.18 7.41 1.05
N GLY A 413 0.60 6.63 0.30
CA GLY A 413 1.69 7.15 -0.52
C GLY A 413 1.17 7.84 -1.78
N HIS A 414 2.05 8.52 -2.50
CA HIS A 414 1.73 9.21 -3.73
C HIS A 414 2.75 8.92 -4.83
N SER A 415 2.36 9.15 -6.08
CA SER A 415 3.27 8.99 -7.22
C SER A 415 3.10 10.10 -8.25
N TRP A 416 4.19 10.41 -8.94
CA TRP A 416 4.27 11.45 -9.97
C TRP A 416 5.39 11.11 -10.96
N ILE A 417 5.53 11.90 -12.03
CA ILE A 417 6.54 11.71 -13.07
C ILE A 417 7.63 12.78 -12.96
N GLN A 418 8.87 12.37 -13.21
CA GLN A 418 9.98 13.23 -13.54
C GLN A 418 10.39 12.98 -15.00
N ILE A 419 10.60 14.05 -15.77
CA ILE A 419 11.18 14.02 -17.13
C ILE A 419 12.30 15.06 -17.15
N GLY A 420 13.55 14.62 -17.29
CA GLY A 420 14.70 15.51 -17.09
C GLY A 420 14.67 16.18 -15.72
N ASN A 421 14.59 17.53 -15.70
CA ASN A 421 14.52 18.33 -14.46
C ASN A 421 13.10 18.75 -14.09
N ASP A 422 12.10 18.42 -14.91
CA ASP A 422 10.72 18.84 -14.76
C ASP A 422 9.86 17.71 -14.16
N PHE A 423 8.81 18.11 -13.44
CA PHE A 423 7.93 17.21 -12.70
C PHE A 423 6.46 17.41 -13.10
N TYR A 424 5.72 16.30 -13.14
CA TYR A 424 4.35 16.23 -13.62
C TYR A 424 3.51 15.35 -12.69
N ASP A 425 2.30 15.78 -12.31
CA ASP A 425 1.38 15.00 -11.48
C ASP A 425 -0.06 15.09 -12.00
N PRO A 426 -0.50 14.13 -12.85
CA PRO A 426 -1.84 14.18 -13.45
C PRO A 426 -2.96 13.97 -12.41
N THR A 427 -2.64 13.61 -11.18
CA THR A 427 -3.66 13.18 -10.21
C THR A 427 -4.05 14.25 -9.19
N PHE A 428 -3.23 15.30 -9.05
CA PHE A 428 -3.48 16.41 -8.13
C PHE A 428 -4.12 17.65 -8.80
N GLU A 429 -4.46 17.56 -10.08
CA GLU A 429 -5.18 18.64 -10.76
C GLU A 429 -6.69 18.63 -10.41
N PRO A 430 -7.29 19.79 -10.09
CA PRO A 430 -8.73 19.92 -9.86
C PRO A 430 -9.56 19.36 -11.03
N SER A 431 -10.61 18.59 -10.71
CA SER A 431 -11.45 17.93 -11.73
C SER A 431 -12.31 18.88 -12.58
N TYR A 432 -12.39 20.16 -12.21
CA TYR A 432 -13.21 21.17 -12.90
C TYR A 432 -12.42 22.03 -13.91
N GLN A 433 -11.09 21.94 -13.92
CA GLN A 433 -10.28 22.72 -14.85
C GLN A 433 -10.31 22.11 -16.26
N LYS A 434 -10.88 22.86 -17.21
CA LYS A 434 -10.94 22.48 -18.63
C LYS A 434 -9.81 23.10 -19.45
N ASP A 435 -9.20 24.18 -18.97
CA ASP A 435 -8.08 24.83 -19.66
C ASP A 435 -6.75 24.33 -19.08
N VAL A 436 -5.89 23.91 -19.98
CA VAL A 436 -4.56 23.35 -19.70
C VAL A 436 -3.61 24.40 -19.13
N SER A 437 -3.86 25.69 -19.43
CA SER A 437 -3.10 26.79 -18.84
C SER A 437 -3.29 26.92 -17.32
N ASP A 438 -4.23 26.16 -16.75
CA ASP A 438 -4.55 26.18 -15.32
C ASP A 438 -3.97 25.02 -14.49
N TYR A 439 -3.14 24.16 -15.09
CA TYR A 439 -2.56 23.03 -14.39
C TYR A 439 -1.58 23.45 -13.29
N MET A 440 -1.84 22.96 -12.07
CA MET A 440 -1.06 23.19 -10.87
C MET A 440 0.24 22.42 -10.83
N TYR A 441 0.29 21.23 -11.45
CA TYR A 441 1.38 20.28 -11.34
C TYR A 441 1.88 19.81 -12.71
N TYR A 442 1.84 20.70 -13.70
CA TYR A 442 2.44 20.48 -15.02
C TYR A 442 3.80 21.18 -15.13
N LYS A 443 4.84 20.45 -15.51
CA LYS A 443 6.19 20.97 -15.78
C LYS A 443 6.75 21.85 -14.66
N LEU A 444 6.68 21.36 -13.43
CA LEU A 444 7.22 22.07 -12.27
C LEU A 444 8.72 21.79 -12.09
N PRO A 445 9.54 22.79 -11.70
CA PRO A 445 10.90 22.53 -11.25
C PRO A 445 10.90 21.82 -9.89
N TYR A 446 12.02 21.16 -9.58
CA TYR A 446 12.17 20.35 -8.35
C TYR A 446 11.75 21.08 -7.07
N ASP A 447 12.24 22.30 -6.84
CA ASP A 447 11.99 23.04 -5.60
C ASP A 447 10.52 23.45 -5.42
N VAL A 448 9.80 23.68 -6.53
CA VAL A 448 8.36 23.96 -6.51
C VAL A 448 7.56 22.67 -6.26
N MET A 449 7.86 21.59 -6.98
CA MET A 449 7.19 20.29 -6.83
C MET A 449 7.36 19.71 -5.41
N TYR A 450 8.57 19.82 -4.84
CA TYR A 450 8.93 19.29 -3.53
C TYR A 450 8.66 20.29 -2.37
N THR A 451 7.82 21.31 -2.59
CA THR A 451 7.32 22.14 -1.47
C THR A 451 6.51 21.33 -0.46
N ASN A 452 5.73 20.36 -0.94
CA ASN A 452 4.88 19.49 -0.13
C ASN A 452 5.07 17.99 -0.41
N ARG A 453 6.09 17.62 -1.20
CA ARG A 453 6.37 16.23 -1.58
C ARG A 453 7.72 15.78 -1.06
N TYR A 454 7.80 14.50 -0.71
CA TYR A 454 9.05 13.82 -0.36
C TYR A 454 9.09 12.46 -1.02
N ASN A 455 10.25 12.04 -1.54
CA ASN A 455 10.42 10.65 -1.95
C ASN A 455 10.32 9.74 -0.71
N ILE A 456 9.88 8.50 -0.91
CA ILE A 456 9.64 7.56 0.20
C ILE A 456 10.88 7.35 1.10
N ARG A 457 12.08 7.44 0.54
CA ARG A 457 13.36 7.26 1.26
C ARG A 457 13.86 8.53 1.95
N ASP A 458 13.40 9.69 1.51
CA ASP A 458 13.88 11.00 1.96
C ASP A 458 12.93 11.62 2.99
N MET A 459 11.82 10.94 3.31
CA MET A 459 10.78 11.44 4.21
C MET A 459 11.30 11.52 5.67
N PRO A 460 11.33 12.70 6.30
CA PRO A 460 11.77 12.83 7.69
C PRO A 460 10.82 12.09 8.63
N LYS A 461 11.36 11.29 9.54
CA LYS A 461 10.56 10.39 10.41
C LYS A 461 9.69 11.16 11.40
N GLU A 462 10.11 12.36 11.78
CA GLU A 462 9.39 13.23 12.69
C GLU A 462 8.06 13.72 12.10
N TYR A 463 7.95 13.83 10.77
CA TYR A 463 6.73 14.33 10.10
C TYR A 463 5.53 13.39 10.30
N PHE A 464 5.76 12.11 10.57
CA PHE A 464 4.70 11.15 10.89
C PHE A 464 3.97 11.47 12.20
N ASN A 465 4.57 12.30 13.07
CA ASN A 465 4.01 12.68 14.37
C ASN A 465 3.62 14.17 14.46
N ILE A 466 3.74 14.93 13.36
CA ILE A 466 3.37 16.35 13.31
C ILE A 466 1.91 16.48 12.85
N SER A 467 1.19 17.47 13.39
CA SER A 467 -0.19 17.73 12.97
C SER A 467 -0.26 18.27 11.55
N LYS A 468 -1.37 18.01 10.85
CA LYS A 468 -1.55 18.43 9.45
C LYS A 468 -1.56 19.95 9.29
N GLU A 469 -2.06 20.66 10.29
CA GLU A 469 -2.11 22.12 10.30
C GLU A 469 -0.69 22.70 10.34
N VAL A 470 0.20 22.10 11.14
CA VAL A 470 1.61 22.51 11.20
C VAL A 470 2.33 22.20 9.88
N LEU A 471 2.08 21.03 9.28
CA LEU A 471 2.66 20.67 7.98
C LEU A 471 2.17 21.60 6.86
N ALA A 472 0.87 21.92 6.82
CA ALA A 472 0.30 22.86 5.85
C ALA A 472 0.91 24.27 6.00
N LYS A 473 1.11 24.74 7.23
CA LYS A 473 1.81 26.00 7.52
C LYS A 473 3.23 25.99 6.97
N GLU A 474 3.97 24.90 7.16
CA GLU A 474 5.33 24.73 6.62
C GLU A 474 5.34 24.80 5.08
N VAL A 475 4.42 24.09 4.42
CA VAL A 475 4.28 24.12 2.96
C VAL A 475 4.01 25.54 2.46
N ASN A 476 3.08 26.27 3.10
CA ASN A 476 2.75 27.65 2.72
C ASN A 476 3.96 28.59 2.91
N MET A 477 4.75 28.41 3.97
CA MET A 477 6.00 29.16 4.18
C MET A 477 7.02 28.90 3.07
N LYS A 478 7.26 27.63 2.72
CA LYS A 478 8.16 27.27 1.60
C LYS A 478 7.70 27.89 0.28
N ARG A 479 6.41 27.79 -0.04
CA ARG A 479 5.84 28.41 -1.25
C ARG A 479 6.00 29.93 -1.25
N ARG A 480 5.79 30.60 -0.10
CA ARG A 480 6.03 32.04 0.06
C ARG A 480 7.47 32.41 -0.23
N GLU A 481 8.44 31.65 0.27
CA GLU A 481 9.86 31.91 0.00
C GLU A 481 10.20 31.79 -1.49
N LEU A 482 9.62 30.80 -2.17
CA LEU A 482 9.82 30.58 -3.61
C LEU A 482 9.29 31.72 -4.49
N THR A 483 8.33 32.51 -4.03
CA THR A 483 7.85 33.69 -4.78
C THR A 483 8.94 34.73 -5.09
N LYS A 484 10.03 34.73 -4.32
CA LYS A 484 11.21 35.59 -4.57
C LYS A 484 12.02 35.12 -5.77
N ARG A 485 12.06 33.80 -5.99
CA ARG A 485 12.80 33.15 -7.08
C ARG A 485 11.95 33.06 -8.35
N TYR A 486 10.68 32.75 -8.19
CA TYR A 486 9.73 32.59 -9.29
C TYR A 486 8.69 33.69 -9.22
N PRO A 487 8.87 34.83 -9.92
CA PRO A 487 7.84 35.86 -9.98
C PRO A 487 6.56 35.33 -10.65
N GLN A 488 5.43 35.99 -10.38
CA GLN A 488 4.11 35.60 -10.89
C GLN A 488 4.07 35.46 -12.43
N SER A 489 4.91 36.21 -13.15
CA SER A 489 5.05 36.13 -14.62
C SER A 489 5.58 34.78 -15.13
N ILE A 490 6.21 33.96 -14.28
CA ILE A 490 6.64 32.60 -14.64
C ILE A 490 5.44 31.63 -14.65
N GLY A 491 4.36 31.97 -13.93
CA GLY A 491 3.05 31.32 -14.12
C GLY A 491 2.84 29.98 -13.41
N PHE A 492 3.61 29.63 -12.37
CA PHE A 492 3.34 28.42 -11.60
C PHE A 492 2.09 28.58 -10.73
N LYS A 493 0.99 27.94 -11.14
CA LYS A 493 -0.31 27.97 -10.46
C LYS A 493 -0.25 27.60 -8.97
N VAL A 494 0.56 26.61 -8.62
CA VAL A 494 0.78 26.21 -7.21
C VAL A 494 1.36 27.32 -6.31
N LEU A 495 1.94 28.38 -6.90
CA LEU A 495 2.47 29.54 -6.18
C LEU A 495 1.53 30.76 -6.19
N GLU A 496 0.39 30.73 -6.88
CA GLU A 496 -0.50 31.90 -7.03
C GLU A 496 -1.02 32.41 -5.67
N LYS A 497 -1.45 31.51 -4.78
CA LYS A 497 -1.82 31.86 -3.40
C LYS A 497 -0.70 32.62 -2.69
N ALA A 498 0.53 32.09 -2.78
CA ALA A 498 1.68 32.66 -2.11
C ALA A 498 2.03 34.04 -2.69
N HIS A 499 1.95 34.21 -4.01
CA HIS A 499 2.10 35.52 -4.67
C HIS A 499 1.06 36.53 -4.19
N PHE A 500 -0.21 36.11 -4.15
CA PHE A 500 -1.30 36.94 -3.69
C PHE A 500 -1.11 37.38 -2.22
N GLN A 501 -0.72 36.45 -1.35
CA GLN A 501 -0.43 36.75 0.05
C GLN A 501 0.74 37.73 0.20
N VAL A 502 1.84 37.53 -0.53
CA VAL A 502 3.01 38.42 -0.51
C VAL A 502 2.66 39.82 -1.01
N LYS A 503 1.96 39.91 -2.15
CA LYS A 503 1.58 41.17 -2.78
C LYS A 503 0.71 42.04 -1.87
N ASN A 504 -0.17 41.40 -1.09
CA ASN A 504 -1.15 42.09 -0.26
C ASN A 504 -0.80 42.11 1.24
N GLY A 505 0.41 41.66 1.62
CA GLY A 505 0.86 41.69 3.02
C GLY A 505 0.08 40.75 3.95
N LEU A 506 -0.47 39.65 3.42
CA LEU A 506 -1.28 38.70 4.19
C LEU A 506 -0.41 37.73 5.01
N ILE A 507 -1.06 37.13 6.01
CA ILE A 507 -0.45 36.11 6.87
C ILE A 507 -0.35 34.78 6.09
N VAL A 508 0.71 34.01 6.35
CA VAL A 508 1.07 32.80 5.59
C VAL A 508 0.34 31.55 6.05
N ASP A 509 -0.05 31.54 7.31
CA ASP A 509 -0.25 30.30 8.07
C ASP A 509 -1.69 29.79 8.07
N GLY A 510 -2.53 30.28 7.15
CA GLY A 510 -3.91 29.86 7.07
C GLY A 510 -4.57 30.08 5.72
N ASN A 511 -5.88 29.86 5.74
CA ASN A 511 -6.78 30.19 4.67
C ASN A 511 -6.90 31.71 4.56
N ILE A 512 -7.24 32.21 3.39
CA ILE A 512 -7.45 33.65 3.19
C ILE A 512 -8.88 33.97 3.61
N LEU A 513 -9.04 34.75 4.67
CA LEU A 513 -10.35 35.12 5.18
C LEU A 513 -10.86 36.38 4.48
N LEU A 514 -12.18 36.49 4.31
CA LEU A 514 -12.79 37.68 3.70
C LEU A 514 -12.34 38.96 4.40
N GLY A 515 -12.30 38.98 5.74
CA GLY A 515 -11.90 40.14 6.52
C GLY A 515 -10.49 40.67 6.21
N GLU A 516 -9.60 39.80 5.73
CA GLU A 516 -8.23 40.18 5.36
C GLU A 516 -8.15 40.85 4.00
N VAL A 517 -9.05 40.49 3.08
CA VAL A 517 -9.03 40.96 1.68
C VAL A 517 -10.14 41.95 1.35
N ILE A 518 -11.10 42.14 2.23
CA ILE A 518 -12.29 42.98 1.99
C ILE A 518 -11.91 44.41 1.58
N ASN A 519 -10.87 44.97 2.19
CA ASN A 519 -10.39 46.33 1.91
C ASN A 519 -9.64 46.46 0.56
N LEU A 520 -9.32 45.33 -0.08
CA LEU A 520 -8.69 45.27 -1.39
C LEU A 520 -9.73 45.21 -2.52
N MET A 521 -11.00 44.97 -2.17
CA MET A 521 -12.11 44.82 -3.11
C MET A 521 -12.84 46.14 -3.29
N LYS A 522 -13.43 46.34 -4.48
CA LYS A 522 -14.39 47.42 -4.69
C LYS A 522 -15.71 47.04 -4.01
N GLU A 523 -16.09 47.79 -2.99
CA GLU A 523 -17.36 47.63 -2.27
C GLU A 523 -18.51 48.31 -3.03
N GLU A 524 -19.63 47.59 -3.13
CA GLU A 524 -20.91 48.07 -3.63
C GLU A 524 -22.04 47.64 -2.67
N GLN A 525 -23.14 48.40 -2.62
CA GLN A 525 -24.25 48.12 -1.70
C GLN A 525 -25.50 47.74 -2.47
N VAL A 526 -26.15 46.64 -2.05
CA VAL A 526 -27.38 46.13 -2.66
C VAL A 526 -28.47 46.03 -1.60
N TYR A 527 -29.59 46.69 -1.87
CA TYR A 527 -30.75 46.72 -0.98
C TYR A 527 -31.88 45.85 -1.55
N TYR A 528 -32.40 44.94 -0.73
CA TYR A 528 -33.61 44.15 -1.00
C TYR A 528 -34.77 44.67 -0.16
N ASN A 529 -35.77 45.23 -0.84
CA ASN A 529 -37.03 45.65 -0.25
C ASN A 529 -38.17 44.83 -0.86
N ASN A 530 -38.95 44.12 -0.04
CA ASN A 530 -40.05 43.26 -0.48
C ASN A 530 -39.64 42.24 -1.56
N ASN A 531 -38.48 41.58 -1.38
CA ASN A 531 -37.88 40.64 -2.34
C ASN A 531 -37.57 41.25 -3.73
N LYS A 532 -37.47 42.57 -3.85
CA LYS A 532 -37.00 43.26 -5.06
C LYS A 532 -35.73 44.05 -4.75
N VAL A 533 -34.77 43.97 -5.65
CA VAL A 533 -33.55 44.80 -5.61
C VAL A 533 -33.97 46.25 -5.85
N SER A 534 -33.79 47.12 -4.85
CA SER A 534 -34.19 48.53 -4.92
C SER A 534 -33.11 49.44 -5.51
N THR A 535 -31.87 48.98 -5.58
CA THR A 535 -30.74 49.69 -6.20
C THR A 535 -30.08 48.74 -7.19
N LEU A 536 -30.35 48.94 -8.48
CA LEU A 536 -29.58 48.28 -9.55
C LEU A 536 -28.20 48.92 -9.57
N ILE A 537 -27.17 48.10 -9.35
CA ILE A 537 -25.82 48.46 -9.73
C ILE A 537 -25.85 48.72 -11.23
N GLU A 538 -25.38 49.90 -11.65
CA GLU A 538 -25.32 50.27 -13.06
C GLU A 538 -24.54 49.20 -13.84
N GLY A 539 -25.22 48.49 -14.75
CA GLY A 539 -24.63 47.43 -15.58
C GLY A 539 -24.82 45.99 -15.09
N VAL A 540 -25.41 45.76 -13.91
CA VAL A 540 -25.76 44.40 -13.45
C VAL A 540 -27.20 44.08 -13.85
N GLY A 541 -27.39 42.97 -14.58
CA GLY A 541 -28.69 42.51 -15.03
C GLY A 541 -29.66 42.18 -13.87
N LYS A 542 -30.92 41.85 -14.20
CA LYS A 542 -31.93 41.46 -13.20
C LYS A 542 -31.60 40.17 -12.44
N GLU A 543 -30.63 39.40 -12.92
CA GLU A 543 -30.17 38.14 -12.35
C GLU A 543 -28.67 38.27 -12.09
N LEU A 544 -28.28 38.35 -10.82
CA LEU A 544 -26.90 38.41 -10.37
C LEU A 544 -26.58 37.06 -9.73
N GLU A 545 -25.64 36.32 -10.32
CA GLU A 545 -25.03 35.16 -9.66
C GLU A 545 -23.93 35.68 -8.72
N TYR A 546 -23.91 35.23 -7.48
CA TYR A 546 -22.90 35.65 -6.52
C TYR A 546 -22.65 34.54 -5.49
N TYR A 547 -21.47 34.57 -4.88
CA TYR A 547 -21.09 33.70 -3.78
C TYR A 547 -21.56 34.32 -2.46
N PRO A 548 -22.56 33.76 -1.77
CA PRO A 548 -22.99 34.27 -0.47
C PRO A 548 -21.94 33.96 0.59
N ILE A 549 -21.46 34.98 1.29
CA ILE A 549 -20.46 34.87 2.34
C ILE A 549 -21.02 35.35 3.68
N PRO A 550 -21.23 34.44 4.66
CA PRO A 550 -21.95 34.74 5.89
C PRO A 550 -21.18 35.65 6.84
N THR A 551 -19.85 35.55 6.89
CA THR A 551 -19.03 36.27 7.88
C THR A 551 -17.68 36.70 7.32
N LEU A 552 -17.01 37.64 8.00
CA LEU A 552 -15.63 38.03 7.67
C LEU A 552 -14.61 36.90 7.92
N GLU A 553 -14.96 35.94 8.77
CA GLU A 553 -14.16 34.73 9.07
C GLU A 553 -14.36 33.62 8.03
N THR A 554 -15.10 33.89 6.95
CA THR A 554 -15.28 32.91 5.89
C THR A 554 -14.02 32.82 5.06
N ASP A 555 -13.54 31.59 4.87
CA ASP A 555 -12.49 31.25 3.91
C ASP A 555 -12.96 31.54 2.49
N VAL A 556 -12.25 32.41 1.79
CA VAL A 556 -12.53 32.81 0.40
C VAL A 556 -11.56 32.20 -0.60
N GLU A 557 -10.73 31.24 -0.20
CA GLU A 557 -9.72 30.63 -1.07
C GLU A 557 -10.32 30.00 -2.31
N SER A 558 -11.45 29.29 -2.22
CA SER A 558 -12.12 28.71 -3.39
C SER A 558 -12.57 29.77 -4.39
N VAL A 559 -13.11 30.90 -3.91
CA VAL A 559 -13.54 32.02 -4.77
C VAL A 559 -12.33 32.70 -5.40
N LEU A 560 -11.24 32.90 -4.64
CA LEU A 560 -10.01 33.47 -5.17
C LEU A 560 -9.36 32.57 -6.21
N MET A 561 -9.39 31.25 -6.03
CA MET A 561 -8.89 30.29 -7.02
C MET A 561 -9.65 30.38 -8.34
N GLU A 562 -10.98 30.53 -8.30
CA GLU A 562 -11.80 30.63 -9.52
C GLU A 562 -11.46 31.87 -10.37
N VAL A 563 -11.08 32.98 -9.73
CA VAL A 563 -10.62 34.19 -10.43
C VAL A 563 -9.10 34.27 -10.59
N ASN A 564 -8.37 33.17 -10.40
CA ASN A 564 -6.90 33.10 -10.48
C ASN A 564 -6.20 34.17 -9.61
N TYR A 565 -6.74 34.40 -8.42
CA TYR A 565 -6.30 35.40 -7.44
C TYR A 565 -6.26 36.85 -8.00
N ASP A 566 -6.95 37.12 -9.11
CA ASP A 566 -7.15 38.46 -9.66
C ASP A 566 -8.38 39.13 -9.03
N ILE A 567 -8.18 39.70 -7.85
CA ILE A 567 -9.23 40.39 -7.09
C ILE A 567 -9.83 41.59 -7.83
N SER A 568 -9.19 42.10 -8.89
CA SER A 568 -9.75 43.21 -9.68
C SER A 568 -11.02 42.80 -10.45
N LYS A 569 -11.19 41.49 -10.68
CA LYS A 569 -12.39 40.88 -11.25
C LYS A 569 -13.52 40.71 -10.23
N LEU A 570 -13.22 40.76 -8.94
CA LEU A 570 -14.21 40.60 -7.89
C LEU A 570 -14.85 41.92 -7.48
N ARG A 571 -16.14 41.87 -7.18
CA ARG A 571 -16.89 42.92 -6.49
C ARG A 571 -17.45 42.37 -5.20
N LEU A 572 -17.37 43.18 -4.15
CA LEU A 572 -17.96 42.85 -2.85
C LEU A 572 -19.29 43.59 -2.72
N PHE A 573 -20.36 42.83 -2.50
CA PHE A 573 -21.66 43.36 -2.15
C PHE A 573 -21.92 43.26 -0.66
N LYS A 574 -22.36 44.36 -0.06
CA LYS A 574 -23.09 44.29 1.22
C LYS A 574 -24.57 44.19 0.89
N ILE A 575 -25.17 43.05 1.21
CA ILE A 575 -26.58 42.79 0.95
C ILE A 575 -27.38 43.16 2.20
N TYR A 576 -28.34 44.07 2.04
CA TYR A 576 -29.26 44.48 3.10
C TYR A 576 -30.67 43.96 2.78
N LYS A 577 -31.32 43.33 3.76
CA LYS A 577 -32.72 42.92 3.67
C LYS A 577 -33.53 43.76 4.65
N GLU A 578 -34.50 44.53 4.13
CA GLU A 578 -35.34 45.41 4.96
C GLU A 578 -34.51 46.39 5.82
N GLY A 579 -33.39 46.88 5.28
CA GLY A 579 -32.47 47.80 5.96
C GLY A 579 -31.49 47.15 6.93
N VAL A 580 -31.55 45.84 7.14
CA VAL A 580 -30.63 45.09 8.01
C VAL A 580 -29.56 44.38 7.18
N PHE A 581 -28.29 44.48 7.58
CA PHE A 581 -27.21 43.75 6.93
C PHE A 581 -27.46 42.25 7.01
N TYR A 582 -27.38 41.57 5.87
CA TYR A 582 -27.73 40.17 5.74
C TYR A 582 -26.51 39.30 5.46
N VAL A 583 -25.77 39.60 4.40
CA VAL A 583 -24.65 38.75 3.94
C VAL A 583 -23.71 39.55 3.04
N TYR A 584 -22.46 39.11 2.91
CA TYR A 584 -21.57 39.58 1.85
C TYR A 584 -21.84 38.77 0.56
N GLY A 585 -21.69 39.39 -0.61
CA GLY A 585 -21.71 38.68 -1.90
C GLY A 585 -20.41 38.94 -2.64
N LEU A 586 -19.78 37.91 -3.22
CA LEU A 586 -18.73 38.09 -4.22
C LEU A 586 -19.26 37.79 -5.61
N TYR A 587 -18.93 38.65 -6.57
CA TYR A 587 -19.29 38.47 -7.98
C TYR A 587 -18.10 38.75 -8.88
N GLU A 588 -17.92 37.90 -9.88
CA GLU A 588 -16.98 38.10 -10.97
C GLU A 588 -17.60 39.03 -12.02
N LYS A 589 -16.93 40.14 -12.32
CA LYS A 589 -17.40 41.18 -13.24
C LYS A 589 -17.34 40.76 -14.71
#